data_AF-A0AAD8ZXF5-F1
#
_entry.id   AF-A0AAD8ZXF5-F1
#
_cell.length_a   1.000
_cell.length_b   1.000
_cell.length_c   1.000
_cell.angle_alpha   90.00
_cell.angle_beta   90.00
_cell.angle_gamma   90.00
#
_symmetry.space_group_name_H-M   'P 1'
#
loop_
_entity.id
_entity.type
_entity.pdbx_description
1 polymer ?
#
loop_
_entity_poly.entity_id
_entity_poly.type
_entity_poly.pdbx_seq_one_letter_code
_entity_poly.pdbx_strand_id
1 'polypeptide(L)'
;TPPVPKNIYGATKTAAEDLVRLHHLHTSLPCLVLRTSRFFPEQDDDPARRAEFPADANLKVCELAHRRLDIADAVSAVVCAVRRAAQIGFAKYIVSAPPPFANDADTLARLNAGGGGDAESVYRECVPAAGAVFEKLGWRFPDRVDRVYDSARAVRELGWRPEWTFDKVVERLARGDDWRSELTHVVGKRGYHDVPTGVYTT
;
A
#
# COMPACT_ATOMS: atom_id res chain seq x y z
N THR A 1 11.59 8.91 5.81
CA THR A 1 12.64 9.58 5.03
C THR A 1 12.05 10.17 3.75
N PRO A 2 12.65 11.23 3.16
CA PRO A 2 12.21 11.72 1.85
C PRO A 2 12.42 10.62 0.78
N PRO A 3 11.50 10.48 -0.20
CA PRO A 3 11.63 9.48 -1.23
C PRO A 3 12.84 9.79 -2.12
N VAL A 4 13.65 8.78 -2.43
CA VAL A 4 14.73 8.86 -3.42
C VAL A 4 14.24 8.22 -4.71
N PRO A 5 14.02 8.98 -5.79
CA PRO A 5 13.61 8.44 -7.07
C PRO A 5 14.64 7.46 -7.64
N LYS A 6 14.16 6.33 -8.19
CA LYS A 6 15.01 5.33 -8.87
C LYS A 6 14.95 5.42 -10.40
N ASN A 7 14.03 6.21 -10.95
CA ASN A 7 13.78 6.34 -12.39
C ASN A 7 13.20 7.72 -12.74
N ILE A 8 13.12 8.03 -14.04
CA ILE A 8 12.61 9.30 -14.58
C ILE A 8 11.16 9.55 -14.13
N TYR A 9 10.34 8.51 -14.10
CA TYR A 9 8.96 8.62 -13.62
C TYR A 9 8.91 9.12 -12.16
N GLY A 10 9.70 8.53 -11.26
CA GLY A 10 9.77 8.97 -9.86
C GLY A 10 10.33 10.39 -9.69
N ALA A 11 11.30 10.77 -10.52
CA ALA A 11 11.89 12.12 -10.48
C ALA A 11 10.86 13.19 -10.90
N THR A 12 10.17 12.94 -12.02
CA THR A 12 9.12 13.85 -12.53
C THR A 12 7.93 13.96 -11.60
N LYS A 13 7.51 12.86 -10.96
CA LYS A 13 6.44 12.90 -9.94
C LYS A 13 6.85 13.70 -8.71
N THR A 14 8.07 13.50 -8.20
CA THR A 14 8.58 14.29 -7.07
C THR A 14 8.62 15.78 -7.39
N ALA A 15 9.14 16.15 -8.57
CA ALA A 15 9.18 17.54 -9.02
C ALA A 15 7.78 18.15 -9.14
N ALA A 16 6.79 17.39 -9.65
CA ALA A 16 5.41 17.86 -9.74
C ALA A 16 4.82 18.22 -8.36
N GLU A 17 5.14 17.46 -7.31
CA GLU A 17 4.68 17.81 -5.96
C GLU A 17 5.23 19.14 -5.45
N ASP A 18 6.45 19.50 -5.87
CA ASP A 18 7.07 20.77 -5.50
C ASP A 18 6.48 21.93 -6.31
N LEU A 19 6.11 21.70 -7.57
CA LEU A 19 5.33 22.66 -8.36
C LEU A 19 3.96 22.93 -7.73
N VAL A 20 3.27 21.91 -7.23
CA VAL A 20 2.00 22.07 -6.50
C VAL A 20 2.20 22.91 -5.23
N ARG A 21 3.31 22.71 -4.50
CA ARG A 21 3.65 23.54 -3.35
C ARG A 21 3.85 25.01 -3.74
N LEU A 22 4.59 25.27 -4.81
CA LEU A 22 4.80 26.63 -5.32
C LEU A 22 3.48 27.30 -5.72
N HIS A 23 2.60 26.55 -6.38
CA HIS A 23 1.29 27.06 -6.75
C HIS A 23 0.46 27.45 -5.53
N HIS A 24 0.40 26.59 -4.50
CA HIS A 24 -0.26 26.91 -3.23
C HIS A 24 0.29 28.18 -2.59
N LEU A 25 1.61 28.36 -2.55
CA LEU A 25 2.26 29.55 -1.96
C LEU A 25 1.87 30.84 -2.70
N HIS A 26 1.63 30.78 -4.01
CA HIS A 26 1.29 31.96 -4.82
C HIS A 26 -0.20 32.28 -4.82
N THR A 27 -1.07 31.28 -4.76
CA THR A 27 -2.52 31.47 -4.94
C THR A 27 -3.32 31.31 -3.66
N SER A 28 -2.70 30.79 -2.58
CA SER A 28 -3.38 30.30 -1.37
C SER A 28 -4.43 29.21 -1.64
N LEU A 29 -4.47 28.63 -2.85
CA LEU A 29 -5.38 27.54 -3.18
C LEU A 29 -4.98 26.30 -2.37
N PRO A 30 -5.89 25.70 -1.56
CA PRO A 30 -5.56 24.51 -0.81
C PRO A 30 -5.21 23.33 -1.72
N CYS A 31 -4.06 22.71 -1.49
CA CYS A 31 -3.48 21.67 -2.34
C CYS A 31 -2.93 20.52 -1.49
N LEU A 32 -3.58 19.36 -1.52
CA LEU A 32 -3.10 18.16 -0.84
C LEU A 32 -2.54 17.16 -1.86
N VAL A 33 -1.34 16.66 -1.61
CA VAL A 33 -0.68 15.63 -2.43
C VAL A 33 -0.87 14.28 -1.77
N LEU A 34 -1.51 13.34 -2.46
CA LEU A 34 -1.69 11.96 -2.00
C LEU A 34 -0.75 11.03 -2.76
N ARG A 35 0.23 10.46 -2.05
CA ARG A 35 1.13 9.42 -2.55
C ARG A 35 0.46 8.07 -2.31
N THR A 36 -0.40 7.71 -3.25
CA THR A 36 -1.17 6.47 -3.19
C THR A 36 -0.29 5.26 -3.51
N SER A 37 -0.44 4.22 -2.70
CA SER A 37 0.28 2.96 -2.86
C SER A 37 -0.40 2.07 -3.91
N ARG A 38 0.12 0.86 -4.11
CA ARG A 38 -0.46 -0.07 -5.08
C ARG A 38 -1.87 -0.49 -4.63
N PHE A 39 -2.84 -0.46 -5.53
CA PHE A 39 -4.19 -1.01 -5.30
C PHE A 39 -4.71 -1.82 -6.50
N PHE A 40 -3.90 -1.95 -7.54
CA PHE A 40 -4.23 -2.60 -8.81
C PHE A 40 -4.53 -4.10 -8.63
N PRO A 41 -5.58 -4.64 -9.28
CA PRO A 41 -5.88 -6.07 -9.30
C PRO A 41 -5.03 -6.89 -10.29
N GLU A 42 -4.28 -6.25 -11.19
CA GLU A 42 -3.31 -6.88 -12.10
C GLU A 42 -2.16 -7.54 -11.32
N GLN A 43 -1.47 -8.50 -11.94
CA GLN A 43 -0.29 -9.13 -11.34
C GLN A 43 0.86 -8.11 -11.24
N ASP A 44 1.78 -8.32 -10.29
CA ASP A 44 3.02 -7.51 -10.22
C ASP A 44 3.77 -7.60 -11.55
N ASP A 45 4.42 -6.53 -11.98
CA ASP A 45 5.23 -6.53 -13.20
C ASP A 45 6.52 -7.32 -13.07
N ASP A 46 7.06 -7.42 -11.86
CA ASP A 46 8.31 -8.12 -11.57
C ASP A 46 8.09 -9.64 -11.51
N PRO A 47 8.62 -10.43 -12.47
CA PRO A 47 8.50 -11.88 -12.45
C PRO A 47 9.12 -12.53 -11.22
N ALA A 48 10.18 -11.95 -10.66
CA ALA A 48 10.83 -12.49 -9.47
C ALA A 48 9.90 -12.38 -8.24
N ARG A 49 9.21 -11.25 -8.09
CA ARG A 49 8.20 -11.08 -7.04
C ARG A 49 7.00 -12.00 -7.22
N ARG A 50 6.56 -12.23 -8.46
CA ARG A 50 5.50 -13.21 -8.73
C ARG A 50 5.93 -14.64 -8.37
N ALA A 51 7.19 -15.00 -8.63
CA ALA A 51 7.72 -16.32 -8.37
C ALA A 51 8.02 -16.59 -6.88
N GLU A 52 8.21 -15.53 -6.08
CA GLU A 52 8.44 -15.64 -4.63
C GLU A 52 7.24 -16.27 -3.89
N PHE A 53 6.02 -16.01 -4.34
CA PHE A 53 4.80 -16.41 -3.63
C PHE A 53 4.02 -17.51 -4.36
N PRO A 54 3.44 -18.49 -3.63
CA PRO A 54 2.60 -19.54 -4.22
C PRO A 54 1.36 -19.06 -4.98
N ALA A 55 0.87 -17.85 -4.69
CA ALA A 55 -0.31 -17.27 -5.32
C ALA A 55 -0.19 -15.75 -5.40
N ASP A 56 -0.80 -15.15 -6.44
CA ASP A 56 -0.87 -13.68 -6.60
C ASP A 56 -1.59 -13.00 -5.42
N ALA A 57 -2.65 -13.63 -4.90
CA ALA A 57 -3.33 -13.16 -3.70
C ALA A 57 -2.41 -13.13 -2.47
N ASN A 58 -1.50 -14.09 -2.33
CA ASN A 58 -0.56 -14.13 -1.21
C ASN A 58 0.37 -12.91 -1.22
N LEU A 59 0.99 -12.60 -2.36
CA LEU A 59 1.82 -11.40 -2.52
C LEU A 59 1.03 -10.14 -2.15
N LYS A 60 -0.16 -9.97 -2.71
CA LYS A 60 -0.98 -8.76 -2.50
C LYS A 60 -1.45 -8.62 -1.05
N VAL A 61 -1.81 -9.71 -0.39
CA VAL A 61 -2.19 -9.67 1.03
C VAL A 61 -0.98 -9.32 1.89
N CYS A 62 0.21 -9.88 1.64
CA CYS A 62 1.43 -9.46 2.33
C CYS A 62 1.73 -7.97 2.10
N GLU A 63 1.57 -7.47 0.88
CA GLU A 63 1.82 -6.06 0.56
C GLU A 63 0.90 -5.09 1.33
N LEU A 64 -0.29 -5.51 1.77
CA LEU A 64 -1.16 -4.66 2.62
C LEU A 64 -0.47 -4.25 3.93
N ALA A 65 0.47 -5.05 4.42
CA ALA A 65 1.21 -4.72 5.64
C ALA A 65 2.27 -3.64 5.45
N HIS A 66 2.65 -3.29 4.21
CA HIS A 66 3.80 -2.39 4.02
C HIS A 66 3.80 -1.48 2.78
N ARG A 67 3.07 -1.79 1.70
CA ARG A 67 3.09 -0.98 0.47
C ARG A 67 1.88 -1.06 -0.47
N ARG A 68 0.73 -1.52 0.03
CA ARG A 68 -0.52 -1.65 -0.74
C ARG A 68 -1.70 -1.14 0.09
N LEU A 69 -2.80 -0.87 -0.61
CA LEU A 69 -4.11 -0.65 -0.03
C LEU A 69 -5.20 -1.20 -0.96
N ASP A 70 -6.41 -1.34 -0.46
CA ASP A 70 -7.59 -1.58 -1.28
C ASP A 70 -8.06 -0.28 -1.96
N ILE A 71 -8.68 -0.38 -3.14
CA ILE A 71 -9.18 0.78 -3.89
C ILE A 71 -10.28 1.54 -3.15
N ALA A 72 -11.12 0.87 -2.36
CA ALA A 72 -12.13 1.53 -1.52
C ALA A 72 -11.47 2.47 -0.50
N ASP A 73 -10.36 2.04 0.07
CA ASP A 73 -9.56 2.85 1.00
C ASP A 73 -8.82 3.99 0.28
N ALA A 74 -8.36 3.78 -0.94
CA ALA A 74 -7.78 4.84 -1.76
C ALA A 74 -8.81 5.95 -2.06
N VAL A 75 -10.02 5.57 -2.44
CA VAL A 75 -11.11 6.51 -2.72
C VAL A 75 -11.55 7.23 -1.44
N SER A 76 -11.70 6.52 -0.33
CA SER A 76 -12.09 7.13 0.95
C SER A 76 -11.04 8.16 1.44
N ALA A 77 -9.75 7.90 1.20
CA ALA A 77 -8.68 8.86 1.49
C ALA A 77 -8.82 10.15 0.67
N VAL A 78 -9.15 10.06 -0.62
CA VAL A 78 -9.39 11.22 -1.49
C VAL A 78 -10.55 12.05 -0.97
N VAL A 79 -11.66 11.40 -0.59
CA VAL A 79 -12.83 12.09 -0.01
C VAL A 79 -12.47 12.82 1.28
N CYS A 80 -11.72 12.17 2.18
CA CYS A 80 -11.23 12.80 3.40
C CYS A 80 -10.30 13.98 3.11
N ALA A 81 -9.39 13.85 2.14
CA ALA A 81 -8.47 14.90 1.73
C ALA A 81 -9.22 16.14 1.23
N VAL A 82 -10.19 15.97 0.32
CA VAL A 82 -11.00 17.09 -0.21
C VAL A 82 -11.72 17.84 0.93
N ARG A 83 -12.32 17.11 1.88
CA ARG A 83 -13.02 17.71 3.02
C ARG A 83 -12.11 18.50 3.96
N ARG A 84 -10.82 18.15 4.02
CA ARG A 84 -9.85 18.75 4.96
C ARG A 84 -8.91 19.74 4.28
N ALA A 85 -8.92 19.82 2.95
CA ALA A 85 -8.00 20.64 2.16
C ALA A 85 -7.96 22.09 2.63
N ALA A 86 -9.12 22.76 2.75
CA ALA A 86 -9.19 24.15 3.16
C ALA A 86 -8.59 24.43 4.55
N GLN A 87 -8.71 23.49 5.48
CA GLN A 87 -8.18 23.63 6.84
C GLN A 87 -6.67 23.35 6.91
N ILE A 88 -6.17 22.48 6.03
CA ILE A 88 -4.76 22.06 6.01
C ILE A 88 -3.89 23.00 5.16
N GLY A 89 -4.45 23.59 4.10
CA GLY A 89 -3.72 24.43 3.16
C GLY A 89 -2.85 23.58 2.22
N PHE A 90 -1.70 23.12 2.68
CA PHE A 90 -0.82 22.24 1.89
C PHE A 90 -0.21 21.13 2.74
N ALA A 91 -0.30 19.90 2.25
CA ALA A 91 0.39 18.77 2.84
C ALA A 91 0.61 17.64 1.83
N LYS A 92 1.59 16.79 2.14
CA LYS A 92 1.87 15.54 1.43
C LYS A 92 1.54 14.37 2.34
N TYR A 93 0.74 13.42 1.88
CA TYR A 93 0.33 12.25 2.62
C TYR A 93 0.70 10.97 1.89
N ILE A 94 1.14 9.96 2.64
CA ILE A 94 1.23 8.58 2.15
C ILE A 94 -0.13 7.93 2.36
N VAL A 95 -0.69 7.37 1.30
CA VAL A 95 -1.98 6.67 1.34
C VAL A 95 -1.70 5.19 1.05
N SER A 96 -1.64 4.41 2.14
CA SER A 96 -1.37 2.97 2.20
C SER A 96 -2.22 2.37 3.31
N ALA A 97 -2.54 1.08 3.23
CA ALA A 97 -3.09 0.38 4.39
C ALA A 97 -2.10 0.57 5.56
N PRO A 98 -2.58 0.89 6.77
CA PRO A 98 -1.73 1.10 7.93
C PRO A 98 -0.88 -0.15 8.19
N PRO A 99 0.46 0.00 8.28
CA PRO A 99 1.31 -1.14 8.59
C PRO A 99 1.03 -1.61 10.02
N PRO A 100 0.97 -2.93 10.27
CA PRO A 100 0.79 -3.45 11.63
C PRO A 100 2.09 -3.40 12.45
N PHE A 101 3.21 -3.05 11.82
CA PHE A 101 4.54 -3.03 12.41
C PHE A 101 4.77 -1.81 13.28
N ALA A 102 5.47 -2.00 14.40
CA ALA A 102 6.01 -0.90 15.16
C ALA A 102 7.09 -0.16 14.34
N ASN A 103 7.06 1.17 14.40
CA ASN A 103 8.05 2.01 13.72
C ASN A 103 9.26 2.25 14.63
N ASP A 104 9.97 1.17 14.96
CA ASP A 104 11.20 1.17 15.73
C ASP A 104 12.34 0.48 14.96
N ALA A 105 13.57 0.77 15.37
CA ALA A 105 14.75 0.34 14.63
C ALA A 105 14.93 -1.19 14.61
N ASP A 106 14.51 -1.90 15.67
CA ASP A 106 14.66 -3.34 15.77
C ASP A 106 13.67 -4.04 14.83
N THR A 107 12.39 -3.68 14.91
CA THR A 107 11.34 -4.19 14.01
C THR A 107 11.71 -3.96 12.54
N LEU A 108 12.17 -2.76 12.19
CA LEU A 108 12.57 -2.43 10.81
C LEU A 108 13.84 -3.17 10.35
N ALA A 109 14.78 -3.43 11.25
CA ALA A 109 15.98 -4.21 10.94
C ALA A 109 15.63 -5.68 10.67
N ARG A 110 14.78 -6.28 11.51
CA ARG A 110 14.28 -7.66 11.38
C ARG A 110 13.52 -7.87 10.08
N LEU A 111 12.66 -6.92 9.72
CA LEU A 111 11.94 -6.90 8.43
C LEU A 111 12.88 -6.86 7.22
N ASN A 112 14.02 -6.17 7.32
CA ASN A 112 14.92 -5.92 6.19
C ASN A 112 16.11 -6.88 6.09
N ALA A 113 16.35 -7.73 7.08
CA ALA A 113 17.40 -8.74 7.07
C ALA A 113 17.09 -9.79 5.99
N GLY A 114 17.74 -9.76 4.81
CA GLY A 114 17.47 -10.73 3.75
C GLY A 114 18.11 -12.11 4.00
N GLY A 115 17.73 -13.13 3.22
CA GLY A 115 18.42 -14.42 3.15
C GLY A 115 18.07 -15.41 4.28
N GLY A 116 16.78 -15.61 4.54
CA GLY A 116 16.29 -16.33 5.73
C GLY A 116 15.94 -15.39 6.89
N GLY A 117 15.48 -14.19 6.53
CA GLY A 117 15.18 -13.10 7.45
C GLY A 117 14.08 -13.37 8.46
N ASP A 118 14.02 -12.50 9.46
CA ASP A 118 13.05 -12.58 10.55
C ASP A 118 11.74 -11.84 10.22
N ALA A 119 11.51 -11.51 8.95
CA ALA A 119 10.31 -10.83 8.50
C ALA A 119 9.05 -11.65 8.85
N GLU A 120 9.05 -12.96 8.59
CA GLU A 120 7.95 -13.85 8.96
C GLU A 120 7.58 -13.75 10.44
N SER A 121 8.56 -13.78 11.35
CA SER A 121 8.30 -13.67 12.78
C SER A 121 7.66 -12.33 13.13
N VAL A 122 8.12 -11.23 12.53
CA VAL A 122 7.50 -9.91 12.72
C VAL A 122 6.04 -9.91 12.26
N TYR A 123 5.71 -10.52 11.11
CA TYR A 123 4.31 -10.66 10.68
C TYR A 123 3.47 -11.47 11.68
N ARG A 124 4.01 -12.58 12.19
CA ARG A 124 3.33 -13.46 13.15
C ARG A 124 3.17 -12.81 14.53
N GLU A 125 4.13 -12.01 14.97
CA GLU A 125 4.04 -11.25 16.21
C GLU A 125 2.96 -10.17 16.12
N CYS A 126 2.92 -9.42 15.01
CA CYS A 126 1.96 -8.34 14.82
C CYS A 126 0.53 -8.83 14.53
N VAL A 127 0.38 -9.93 13.78
CA VAL A 127 -0.92 -10.55 13.47
C VAL A 127 -0.83 -12.07 13.63
N PRO A 128 -0.96 -12.61 14.86
CA PRO A 128 -0.80 -14.04 15.14
C PRO A 128 -1.71 -14.96 14.31
N ALA A 129 -2.93 -14.50 14.00
CA ALA A 129 -3.87 -15.25 13.18
C ALA A 129 -3.35 -15.50 11.74
N ALA A 130 -2.45 -14.65 11.22
CA ALA A 130 -1.92 -14.79 9.88
C ALA A 130 -1.19 -16.12 9.68
N GLY A 131 -0.51 -16.61 10.72
CA GLY A 131 0.22 -17.88 10.66
C GLY A 131 -0.67 -19.07 10.29
N ALA A 132 -1.75 -19.28 11.03
CA ALA A 132 -2.67 -20.39 10.80
C ALA A 132 -3.47 -20.22 9.49
N VAL A 133 -3.84 -18.99 9.16
CA VAL A 133 -4.55 -18.67 7.91
C VAL A 133 -3.66 -18.97 6.70
N PHE A 134 -2.41 -18.54 6.74
CA PHE A 134 -1.48 -18.73 5.63
C PHE A 134 -1.13 -20.20 5.45
N GLU A 135 -0.90 -20.93 6.54
CA GLU A 135 -0.69 -22.38 6.49
C GLU A 135 -1.87 -23.11 5.84
N LYS A 136 -3.11 -22.81 6.26
CA LYS A 136 -4.33 -23.38 5.68
C LYS A 136 -4.47 -23.10 4.17
N LEU A 137 -4.02 -21.92 3.72
CA LEU A 137 -4.09 -21.50 2.31
C LEU A 137 -2.87 -21.94 1.49
N GLY A 138 -1.85 -22.57 2.11
CA GLY A 138 -0.57 -22.86 1.46
C GLY A 138 0.23 -21.61 1.10
N TRP A 139 0.00 -20.51 1.80
CA TRP A 139 0.66 -19.22 1.63
C TRP A 139 1.92 -19.13 2.49
N ARG A 140 2.75 -18.14 2.18
CA ARG A 140 4.06 -17.87 2.78
C ARG A 140 4.26 -16.37 2.97
N PHE A 141 5.03 -16.00 3.99
CA PHE A 141 5.45 -14.64 4.26
C PHE A 141 6.63 -14.22 3.36
N PRO A 142 6.85 -12.91 3.13
CA PRO A 142 8.03 -12.43 2.41
C PRO A 142 9.31 -12.75 3.17
N ASP A 143 10.38 -13.05 2.44
CA ASP A 143 11.71 -13.24 3.04
C ASP A 143 12.30 -11.91 3.55
N ARG A 144 11.87 -10.80 2.96
CA ARG A 144 12.37 -9.46 3.25
C ARG A 144 11.35 -8.38 2.89
N VAL A 145 11.21 -7.39 3.76
CA VAL A 145 10.48 -6.14 3.52
C VAL A 145 11.48 -4.99 3.47
N ASP A 146 11.77 -4.50 2.26
CA ASP A 146 12.73 -3.41 2.03
C ASP A 146 12.15 -2.01 2.31
N ARG A 147 10.81 -1.92 2.43
CA ARG A 147 10.10 -0.66 2.57
C ARG A 147 8.75 -0.83 3.25
N VAL A 148 8.49 0.04 4.22
CA VAL A 148 7.20 0.21 4.90
C VAL A 148 6.69 1.64 4.68
N TYR A 149 5.45 1.76 4.22
CA TYR A 149 4.76 3.03 4.01
C TYR A 149 3.95 3.42 5.25
N ASP A 150 4.41 4.47 5.93
CA ASP A 150 3.74 5.02 7.11
C ASP A 150 2.62 5.99 6.70
N SER A 151 1.37 5.52 6.83
CA SER A 151 0.16 6.32 6.56
C SER A 151 -0.42 6.98 7.81
N ALA A 152 0.24 6.92 8.97
CA ALA A 152 -0.29 7.42 10.24
C ALA A 152 -0.60 8.92 10.19
N ARG A 153 0.15 9.70 9.41
CA ARG A 153 -0.14 11.12 9.21
C ARG A 153 -1.48 11.34 8.48
N ALA A 154 -1.77 10.54 7.44
CA ALA A 154 -3.03 10.62 6.71
C ALA A 154 -4.22 10.24 7.61
N VAL A 155 -4.07 9.17 8.40
CA VAL A 155 -5.07 8.73 9.38
C VAL A 155 -5.39 9.85 10.37
N ARG A 156 -4.37 10.46 10.99
CA ARG A 156 -4.55 11.51 12.01
C ARG A 156 -5.11 12.81 11.45
N GLU A 157 -4.51 13.36 10.39
CA GLU A 157 -4.82 14.73 9.94
C GLU A 157 -6.06 14.79 9.04
N LEU A 158 -6.28 13.75 8.22
CA LEU A 158 -7.44 13.67 7.34
C LEU A 158 -8.67 13.06 8.03
N GLY A 159 -8.51 12.46 9.21
CA GLY A 159 -9.55 11.65 9.85
C GLY A 159 -9.88 10.39 9.05
N TRP A 160 -8.93 9.93 8.23
CA TRP A 160 -9.10 8.77 7.35
C TRP A 160 -9.08 7.47 8.16
N ARG A 161 -10.03 6.58 7.92
CA ARG A 161 -10.19 5.30 8.62
C ARG A 161 -10.19 4.16 7.61
N PRO A 162 -9.02 3.58 7.28
CA PRO A 162 -8.91 2.45 6.37
C PRO A 162 -9.68 1.24 6.89
N GLU A 163 -10.41 0.57 6.01
CA GLU A 163 -11.20 -0.62 6.34
C GLU A 163 -10.52 -1.93 5.94
N TRP A 164 -9.62 -1.91 4.96
CA TRP A 164 -8.97 -3.08 4.38
C TRP A 164 -7.51 -3.16 4.82
N THR A 165 -7.33 -3.25 6.13
CA THR A 165 -6.03 -3.42 6.79
C THR A 165 -5.60 -4.88 6.77
N PHE A 166 -4.29 -5.14 6.93
CA PHE A 166 -3.74 -6.50 6.89
C PHE A 166 -4.40 -7.44 7.90
N ASP A 167 -4.56 -6.99 9.14
CA ASP A 167 -5.24 -7.71 10.23
C ASP A 167 -6.70 -8.05 9.88
N LYS A 168 -7.50 -7.07 9.43
CA LYS A 168 -8.90 -7.29 9.03
C LYS A 168 -9.03 -8.23 7.84
N VAL A 169 -8.10 -8.14 6.89
CA VAL A 169 -8.06 -9.04 5.73
C VAL A 169 -7.72 -10.47 6.17
N VAL A 170 -6.77 -10.65 7.09
CA VAL A 170 -6.47 -11.96 7.67
C VAL A 170 -7.70 -12.54 8.39
N GLU A 171 -8.44 -11.73 9.15
CA GLU A 171 -9.69 -12.16 9.80
C GLU A 171 -10.79 -12.57 8.80
N ARG A 172 -10.89 -11.88 7.67
CA ARG A 172 -11.80 -12.25 6.56
C ARG A 172 -11.38 -13.58 5.94
N LEU A 173 -10.11 -13.73 5.61
CA LEU A 173 -9.56 -14.97 5.05
C LEU A 173 -9.74 -16.17 6.00
N ALA A 174 -9.63 -15.97 7.31
CA ALA A 174 -9.91 -17.01 8.31
C ALA A 174 -11.34 -17.56 8.20
N ARG A 175 -12.30 -16.69 7.86
CA ARG A 175 -13.73 -17.04 7.64
C ARG A 175 -14.01 -17.58 6.23
N GLY A 176 -13.04 -17.52 5.32
CA GLY A 176 -13.23 -17.87 3.91
C GLY A 176 -13.84 -16.73 3.07
N ASP A 177 -13.88 -15.51 3.62
CA ASP A 177 -14.39 -14.33 2.91
C ASP A 177 -13.34 -13.79 1.91
N ASP A 178 -13.80 -13.01 0.92
CA ASP A 178 -12.90 -12.30 0.01
C ASP A 178 -12.09 -11.23 0.78
N TRP A 179 -10.80 -11.14 0.44
CA TRP A 179 -9.87 -10.17 1.01
C TRP A 179 -9.96 -8.79 0.35
N ARG A 180 -10.74 -8.65 -0.73
CA ARG A 180 -10.91 -7.42 -1.49
C ARG A 180 -12.28 -6.79 -1.24
N SER A 181 -12.33 -5.47 -1.38
CA SER A 181 -13.62 -4.76 -1.40
C SER A 181 -14.46 -5.08 -2.63
N GLU A 182 -15.76 -4.81 -2.50
CA GLU A 182 -16.69 -4.82 -3.64
C GLU A 182 -16.21 -3.88 -4.76
N LEU A 183 -15.64 -2.72 -4.41
CA LEU A 183 -15.15 -1.76 -5.39
C LEU A 183 -14.00 -2.31 -6.23
N THR A 184 -13.15 -3.17 -5.66
CA THR A 184 -12.11 -3.87 -6.41
C THR A 184 -12.72 -4.74 -7.53
N HIS A 185 -13.85 -5.39 -7.27
CA HIS A 185 -14.57 -6.20 -8.27
C HIS A 185 -15.29 -5.35 -9.31
N VAL A 186 -15.96 -4.28 -8.88
CA VAL A 186 -16.70 -3.35 -9.76
C VAL A 186 -15.76 -2.64 -10.73
N VAL A 187 -14.60 -2.17 -10.24
CA VAL A 187 -13.62 -1.50 -11.10
C VAL A 187 -12.93 -2.51 -12.03
N GLY A 188 -12.63 -3.70 -11.50
CA GLY A 188 -11.99 -4.78 -12.24
C GLY A 188 -10.58 -4.44 -12.71
N LYS A 189 -10.03 -5.29 -13.57
CA LYS A 189 -8.78 -5.00 -14.28
C LYS A 189 -9.04 -3.99 -15.39
N ARG A 190 -8.20 -2.97 -15.49
CA ARG A 190 -8.28 -1.95 -16.54
C ARG A 190 -6.98 -2.00 -17.30
N GLY A 191 -7.00 -2.69 -18.44
CA GLY A 191 -5.85 -2.74 -19.34
C GLY A 191 -5.39 -1.33 -19.70
N TYR A 192 -4.07 -1.11 -19.70
CA TYR A 192 -3.46 0.18 -20.02
C TYR A 192 -3.50 0.50 -21.53
N HIS A 193 -3.75 -0.52 -22.36
CA HIS A 193 -3.80 -0.44 -23.83
C HIS A 193 -4.89 -1.38 -24.36
N ASP A 194 -5.53 -1.00 -25.48
CA ASP A 194 -6.52 -1.83 -26.19
C ASP A 194 -5.91 -3.11 -26.80
N VAL A 195 -4.57 -3.18 -26.87
CA VAL A 195 -3.80 -4.32 -27.38
C VAL A 195 -2.77 -4.75 -26.33
N PRO A 196 -2.62 -6.06 -26.04
CA PRO A 196 -1.69 -6.53 -25.03
C PRO A 196 -0.22 -6.21 -25.38
N THR A 197 0.44 -5.41 -24.57
CA THR A 197 1.90 -5.14 -24.63
C THR A 197 2.63 -5.51 -23.34
N GLY A 198 1.95 -6.17 -22.38
CA GLY A 198 2.52 -6.63 -21.11
C GLY A 198 1.47 -6.99 -20.05
N VAL A 199 1.90 -7.25 -18.82
CA VAL A 199 1.03 -7.71 -17.69
C VAL A 199 -0.03 -6.67 -17.29
N TYR A 200 0.20 -5.40 -17.61
CA TYR A 200 -0.73 -4.29 -17.38
C TYR A 200 -1.77 -4.08 -18.49
N THR A 201 -1.84 -4.98 -19.48
CA THR A 201 -2.66 -4.78 -20.69
C THR A 201 -3.53 -5.99 -21.03
N THR A 202 -3.68 -6.91 -20.08
CA THR A 202 -4.51 -8.12 -20.19
C THR A 202 -5.56 -8.17 -19.10
#